data_AF-A0A0X3PLA6-F1
#
_entry.id   AF-A0A0X3PLA6-F1
#
_cell.length_a   1.000
_cell.length_b   1.000
_cell.length_c   1.000
_cell.angle_alpha   90.00
_cell.angle_beta   90.00
_cell.angle_gamma   90.00
#
_symmetry.space_group_name_H-M   'P 1'
#
loop_
_entity.id
_entity.type
_entity.pdbx_description
1 polymer ?
#
loop_
_entity_poly.entity_id
_entity_poly.type
_entity_poly.pdbx_seq_one_letter_code
_entity_poly.pdbx_strand_id
1 'polypeptide(L)'
;GHIDGSCNFCLMLLQLFSLFCLSQVVIGNHRVKLEPRHFTATGVNATSIYVSWKAPRKFNGKYELTMKTKTQWMPITLSSTEGHISNLQSSTVYVFRLNTFWSNGVPACPSDFAIAETLPKAEETQNKEENPNDASGFKNTKEKAAKTQNEERTP
;
A
#
# COMPACT_ATOMS: atom_id res chain seq x y z
N GLY A 1 -64.73 -15.22 -18.78
CA GLY A 1 -64.11 -14.82 -17.50
C GLY A 1 -62.93 -15.73 -17.24
N HIS A 2 -61.89 -15.35 -16.55
CA HIS A 2 -61.46 -14.08 -15.96
C HIS A 2 -60.00 -14.34 -15.61
N ILE A 3 -59.08 -13.56 -16.18
CA ILE A 3 -57.63 -13.76 -16.09
C ILE A 3 -57.13 -13.08 -14.81
N ASP A 4 -57.35 -13.69 -13.65
CA ASP A 4 -57.11 -13.03 -12.35
C ASP A 4 -55.99 -13.66 -11.50
N GLY A 5 -55.26 -14.65 -12.04
CA GLY A 5 -54.14 -15.29 -11.34
C GLY A 5 -52.78 -14.61 -11.54
N SER A 6 -52.53 -13.99 -12.71
CA SER A 6 -51.22 -13.43 -13.04
C SER A 6 -50.93 -12.09 -12.36
N CYS A 7 -51.97 -11.29 -12.07
CA CYS A 7 -51.80 -9.96 -11.47
C CYS A 7 -51.35 -10.06 -10.00
N ASN A 8 -51.95 -10.97 -9.24
CA ASN A 8 -51.60 -11.20 -7.84
C ASN A 8 -50.19 -11.76 -7.65
N PHE A 9 -49.75 -12.66 -8.54
CA PHE A 9 -48.38 -13.20 -8.48
C PHE A 9 -47.33 -12.14 -8.82
N CYS A 10 -47.61 -11.26 -9.79
CA CYS A 10 -46.72 -10.17 -10.16
C CYS A 10 -46.64 -9.10 -9.06
N LEU A 11 -47.77 -8.75 -8.44
CA LEU A 11 -47.84 -7.86 -7.26
C LEU A 11 -47.05 -8.43 -6.08
N MET A 12 -47.16 -9.74 -5.82
CA MET A 12 -46.43 -10.40 -4.74
C MET A 12 -44.92 -10.43 -5.00
N LEU A 13 -44.48 -10.65 -6.24
CA LEU A 13 -43.06 -10.59 -6.61
C LEU A 13 -42.49 -9.17 -6.49
N LEU A 14 -43.24 -8.14 -6.89
CA LEU A 14 -42.83 -6.73 -6.75
C LEU A 14 -42.71 -6.32 -5.27
N GLN A 15 -43.62 -6.79 -4.41
CA GLN A 15 -43.56 -6.56 -2.97
C GLN A 15 -42.33 -7.23 -2.34
N LEU A 16 -42.03 -8.48 -2.71
CA LEU A 16 -40.84 -9.19 -2.25
C LEU A 16 -39.55 -8.52 -2.73
N PHE A 17 -39.52 -8.05 -3.97
CA PHE A 17 -38.37 -7.31 -4.51
C PHE A 17 -38.19 -5.96 -3.80
N SER A 18 -39.28 -5.24 -3.53
CA SER A 18 -39.26 -4.00 -2.77
C SER A 18 -38.75 -4.22 -1.33
N LEU A 19 -39.26 -5.22 -0.62
CA LEU A 19 -38.79 -5.59 0.71
C LEU A 19 -37.31 -6.01 0.70
N PHE A 20 -36.89 -6.75 -0.32
CA PHE A 20 -35.49 -7.13 -0.50
C PHE A 20 -34.61 -5.89 -0.76
N CYS A 21 -35.02 -4.98 -1.65
CA CYS A 21 -34.30 -3.73 -1.90
C CYS A 21 -34.24 -2.83 -0.66
N LEU A 22 -35.33 -2.70 0.10
CA LEU A 22 -35.36 -1.95 1.35
C LEU A 22 -34.46 -2.59 2.41
N SER A 23 -34.38 -3.92 2.47
CA SER A 23 -33.44 -4.62 3.36
C SER A 23 -31.99 -4.30 3.01
N GLN A 24 -31.62 -4.29 1.73
CA GLN A 24 -30.26 -3.96 1.28
C GLN A 24 -29.90 -2.50 1.59
N VAL A 25 -30.84 -1.57 1.41
CA VAL A 25 -30.63 -0.13 1.69
C VAL A 25 -30.49 0.15 3.19
N VAL A 26 -31.31 -0.48 4.04
CA VAL A 26 -31.25 -0.31 5.50
C VAL A 26 -29.99 -0.98 6.08
N ILE A 27 -29.58 -2.14 5.55
CA ILE A 27 -28.35 -2.83 5.94
C ILE A 27 -27.11 -2.04 5.48
N GLY A 28 -27.13 -1.43 4.30
CA GLY A 28 -26.01 -0.64 3.76
C GLY A 28 -25.62 0.55 4.63
N ASN A 29 -26.60 1.26 5.21
CA ASN A 29 -26.36 2.46 6.00
C ASN A 29 -25.68 2.18 7.37
N HIS A 30 -25.84 0.96 7.91
CA HIS A 30 -25.19 0.57 9.17
C HIS A 30 -23.71 0.23 8.99
N ARG A 31 -23.31 -0.32 7.82
CA ARG A 31 -21.93 -0.80 7.59
C ARG A 31 -20.94 0.35 7.41
N VAL A 32 -21.34 1.42 6.73
CA VAL A 32 -20.50 2.63 6.51
C VAL A 32 -20.07 3.29 7.83
N LYS A 33 -20.87 3.15 8.89
CA LYS A 33 -20.57 3.77 10.20
C LYS A 33 -19.47 3.04 10.99
N LEU A 34 -19.08 1.84 10.56
CA LEU A 34 -18.27 0.90 11.33
C LEU A 34 -16.94 0.55 10.65
N GLU A 35 -16.73 1.05 9.43
CA GLU A 35 -15.50 0.87 8.68
C GLU A 35 -14.41 1.86 9.18
N PRO A 36 -13.16 1.40 9.35
CA PRO A 36 -12.02 2.28 9.55
C PRO A 36 -11.92 3.26 8.40
N ARG A 37 -11.44 4.47 8.67
CA ARG A 37 -11.31 5.50 7.64
C ARG A 37 -9.86 5.91 7.48
N HIS A 38 -9.50 6.31 6.27
CA HIS A 38 -8.16 6.80 5.94
C HIS A 38 -7.07 5.79 6.34
N PHE A 39 -7.23 4.52 5.99
CA PHE A 39 -6.15 3.58 6.15
C PHE A 39 -5.03 3.93 5.16
N THR A 40 -3.88 4.34 5.68
CA THR A 40 -2.74 4.78 4.88
C THR A 40 -1.46 4.10 5.32
N ALA A 41 -0.52 3.99 4.39
CA ALA A 41 0.84 3.56 4.63
C ALA A 41 1.79 4.54 3.91
N THR A 42 2.92 4.86 4.51
CA THR A 42 3.92 5.77 3.93
C THR A 42 5.33 5.34 4.32
N GLY A 43 6.22 5.20 3.33
CA GLY A 43 7.63 4.96 3.59
C GLY A 43 8.26 6.17 4.27
N VAL A 44 8.85 5.97 5.45
CA VAL A 44 9.45 7.06 6.23
C VAL A 44 10.96 7.11 6.04
N ASN A 45 11.60 5.94 5.93
CA ASN A 45 13.02 5.80 5.65
C ASN A 45 13.31 4.47 4.94
N ALA A 46 14.59 4.12 4.84
CA ALA A 46 15.02 2.93 4.12
C ALA A 46 14.53 1.60 4.73
N THR A 47 14.12 1.57 6.00
CA THR A 47 13.76 0.33 6.68
C THR A 47 12.46 0.44 7.47
N SER A 48 11.68 1.50 7.27
CA SER A 48 10.43 1.70 7.99
C SER A 48 9.31 2.34 7.18
N ILE A 49 8.10 1.91 7.52
CA ILE A 49 6.83 2.43 7.01
C ILE A 49 5.99 2.87 8.21
N TYR A 50 5.36 4.03 8.08
CA TYR A 50 4.32 4.50 8.98
C TYR A 50 2.96 4.08 8.45
N VAL A 51 2.14 3.49 9.31
CA VAL A 51 0.75 3.14 8.98
C VAL A 51 -0.18 3.88 9.92
N SER A 52 -1.35 4.27 9.43
CA SER A 52 -2.37 4.92 10.26
C SER A 52 -3.78 4.66 9.74
N TRP A 53 -4.76 4.66 10.63
CA TRP A 53 -6.18 4.66 10.29
C TRP A 53 -6.98 5.37 11.38
N LYS A 54 -8.20 5.79 11.05
CA LYS A 54 -9.15 6.41 11.98
C LYS A 54 -10.21 5.40 12.38
N ALA A 55 -10.33 5.16 13.69
CA ALA A 55 -11.39 4.34 14.24
C ALA A 55 -12.79 4.97 13.99
N PRO A 56 -13.84 4.16 13.80
CA PRO A 56 -15.20 4.64 13.84
C PRO A 56 -15.57 5.11 15.26
N ARG A 57 -16.47 6.11 15.37
CA ARG A 57 -16.85 6.73 16.66
C ARG A 57 -17.41 5.75 17.70
N LYS A 58 -17.95 4.61 17.29
CA LYS A 58 -18.60 3.60 18.15
C LYS A 58 -18.12 2.19 17.80
N PHE A 59 -16.81 2.00 17.70
CA PHE A 59 -16.23 0.68 17.48
C PHE A 59 -15.69 0.11 18.79
N ASN A 60 -16.17 -1.08 19.15
CA ASN A 60 -15.79 -1.84 20.34
C ASN A 60 -15.18 -3.21 19.96
N GLY A 61 -14.75 -3.36 18.71
CA GLY A 61 -14.11 -4.56 18.20
C GLY A 61 -12.58 -4.48 18.27
N LYS A 62 -11.93 -5.34 17.49
CA LYS A 62 -10.46 -5.38 17.33
C LYS A 62 -10.03 -5.13 15.89
N TYR A 63 -8.81 -4.63 15.74
CA TYR A 63 -8.11 -4.49 14.48
C TYR A 63 -7.06 -5.58 14.32
N GLU A 64 -6.97 -6.17 13.14
CA GLU A 64 -5.87 -7.06 12.77
C GLU A 64 -5.19 -6.49 11.53
N LEU A 65 -4.00 -5.95 11.73
CA LEU A 65 -3.14 -5.49 10.65
C LEU A 65 -2.24 -6.65 10.19
N THR A 66 -2.18 -6.86 8.89
CA THR A 66 -1.29 -7.84 8.28
C THR A 66 -0.50 -7.21 7.13
N MET A 67 0.72 -7.69 6.92
CA MET A 67 1.59 -7.25 5.84
C MET A 67 1.91 -8.45 4.95
N LYS A 68 1.85 -8.27 3.63
CA LYS A 68 2.23 -9.29 2.66
C LYS A 68 3.75 -9.35 2.53
N THR A 69 4.34 -10.49 2.88
CA THR A 69 5.76 -10.78 2.73
C THR A 69 5.93 -11.95 1.77
N LYS A 70 6.53 -11.70 0.59
CA LYS A 70 6.66 -12.69 -0.50
C LYS A 70 5.30 -13.29 -0.87
N THR A 71 4.95 -14.45 -0.31
CA THR A 71 3.72 -15.20 -0.59
C THR A 71 2.77 -15.30 0.60
N GLN A 72 3.13 -14.80 1.78
CA GLN A 72 2.37 -14.98 3.01
C GLN A 72 1.94 -13.63 3.63
N TRP A 73 0.85 -13.65 4.39
CA TRP A 73 0.41 -12.52 5.21
C TRP A 73 0.92 -12.71 6.63
N MET A 74 1.71 -11.76 7.12
CA MET A 74 2.27 -11.77 8.47
C MET A 74 1.51 -10.79 9.36
N PRO A 75 1.12 -11.17 10.59
CA PRO A 75 0.47 -10.26 11.51
C PRO A 75 1.43 -9.17 11.99
N ILE A 76 0.90 -7.96 12.15
CA ILE A 76 1.60 -6.81 12.71
C ILE A 76 0.87 -6.38 13.98
N THR A 77 1.59 -6.33 15.09
CA THR A 77 1.05 -5.88 16.37
C THR A 77 1.32 -4.38 16.55
N LEU A 78 0.24 -3.61 16.69
CA LEU A 78 0.28 -2.19 17.06
C LEU A 78 -0.57 -1.98 18.31
N SER A 79 -0.12 -1.10 19.20
CA SER A 79 -0.85 -0.72 20.42
C SER A 79 -1.91 0.35 20.17
N SER A 80 -1.90 0.98 18.99
CA SER A 80 -2.78 2.09 18.62
C SER A 80 -3.24 1.98 17.16
N THR A 81 -4.06 2.93 16.69
CA THR A 81 -4.52 3.00 15.29
C THR A 81 -3.48 3.61 14.34
N GLU A 82 -2.23 3.72 14.80
CA GLU A 82 -1.09 4.15 14.01
C GLU A 82 0.21 3.58 14.58
N GLY A 83 1.27 3.60 13.78
CA GLY A 83 2.60 3.22 14.25
C GLY A 83 3.61 2.98 13.14
N HIS A 84 4.86 2.76 13.58
CA HIS A 84 5.98 2.44 12.71
C HIS A 84 6.18 0.93 12.64
N ILE A 85 6.40 0.44 11.42
CA ILE A 85 6.84 -0.91 11.12
C ILE A 85 8.29 -0.80 10.69
N SER A 86 9.20 -1.44 11.42
CA SER A 86 10.65 -1.36 11.22
C SER A 86 11.22 -2.68 10.68
N ASN A 87 12.54 -2.70 10.46
CA ASN A 87 13.29 -3.87 9.98
C ASN A 87 12.81 -4.37 8.60
N LEU A 88 12.33 -3.44 7.78
CA LEU A 88 11.94 -3.70 6.40
C LEU A 88 13.15 -3.62 5.47
N GLN A 89 13.06 -4.28 4.32
CA GLN A 89 14.03 -4.15 3.24
C GLN A 89 13.89 -2.79 2.59
N SER A 90 14.99 -2.16 2.20
CA SER A 90 15.00 -0.90 1.44
C SER A 90 14.51 -1.08 0.01
N SER A 91 14.04 -0.01 -0.61
CA SER A 91 13.54 -0.01 -2.00
C SER A 91 12.56 -1.15 -2.27
N THR A 92 11.64 -1.41 -1.33
CA THR A 92 10.73 -2.55 -1.37
C THR A 92 9.29 -2.10 -1.19
N VAL A 93 8.42 -2.55 -2.08
CA VAL A 93 6.97 -2.30 -2.01
C VAL A 93 6.32 -3.31 -1.07
N TYR A 94 5.55 -2.81 -0.11
CA TYR A 94 4.78 -3.57 0.86
C TYR A 94 3.29 -3.34 0.68
N VAL A 95 2.51 -4.42 0.85
CA VAL A 95 1.04 -4.37 0.84
C VAL A 95 0.54 -4.69 2.24
N PHE A 96 -0.29 -3.82 2.76
CA PHE A 96 -0.92 -3.93 4.07
C PHE A 96 -2.40 -4.23 3.91
N ARG A 97 -2.93 -5.02 4.83
CA ARG A 97 -4.34 -5.37 4.92
C ARG A 97 -4.81 -5.14 6.35
N LEU A 98 -5.87 -4.36 6.50
CA LEU A 98 -6.53 -4.09 7.75
C LEU A 98 -7.86 -4.86 7.80
N ASN A 99 -7.99 -5.76 8.76
CA ASN A 99 -9.24 -6.44 9.07
C ASN A 99 -9.84 -5.87 10.35
N THR A 100 -11.17 -5.83 10.40
CA THR A 100 -11.92 -5.45 11.60
C THR A 100 -12.79 -6.61 12.04
N PHE A 101 -12.81 -6.87 13.35
CA PHE A 101 -13.64 -7.92 13.93
C PHE A 101 -14.42 -7.38 15.11
N TRP A 102 -15.65 -7.83 15.26
CA TRP A 102 -16.42 -7.63 16.48
C TRP A 102 -15.82 -8.41 17.65
N SER A 103 -16.28 -8.12 18.86
CA SER A 103 -15.87 -8.84 20.09
C SER A 103 -16.17 -10.35 20.02
N ASN A 104 -17.16 -10.76 19.23
CA ASN A 104 -17.49 -12.16 18.98
C ASN A 104 -16.63 -12.82 17.88
N GLY A 105 -15.64 -12.11 17.32
CA GLY A 105 -14.72 -12.63 16.30
C GLY A 105 -15.26 -12.61 14.87
N VAL A 106 -16.47 -12.09 14.62
CA VAL A 106 -17.04 -11.97 13.27
C VAL A 106 -16.48 -10.73 12.56
N PRO A 107 -16.10 -10.82 11.26
CA PRO A 107 -15.68 -9.65 10.49
C PRO A 107 -16.73 -8.53 10.53
N ALA A 108 -16.32 -7.31 10.90
CA ALA A 108 -17.25 -6.19 11.03
C ALA A 108 -17.50 -5.49 9.68
N CYS A 109 -16.45 -5.32 8.87
CA CYS A 109 -16.52 -4.78 7.52
C CYS A 109 -15.58 -5.55 6.57
N PRO A 110 -15.65 -5.30 5.25
CA PRO A 110 -14.63 -5.78 4.32
C PRO A 110 -13.22 -5.32 4.73
N SER A 111 -12.20 -6.04 4.25
CA SER A 111 -10.80 -5.65 4.47
C SER A 111 -10.47 -4.38 3.70
N ASP A 112 -9.67 -3.52 4.32
CA ASP A 112 -9.07 -2.35 3.67
C ASP A 112 -7.58 -2.62 3.35
N PHE A 113 -7.03 -1.93 2.35
CA PHE A 113 -5.67 -2.15 1.85
C PHE A 113 -4.91 -0.84 1.68
N ALA A 114 -3.63 -0.86 2.04
CA ALA A 114 -2.70 0.24 1.81
C ALA A 114 -1.40 -0.30 1.21
N ILE A 115 -0.72 0.52 0.41
CA ILE A 115 0.55 0.18 -0.23
C ILE A 115 1.55 1.27 0.11
N ALA A 116 2.78 0.88 0.43
CA ALA A 116 3.88 1.82 0.61
C ALA A 116 5.21 1.19 0.20
N GLU A 117 6.15 2.03 -0.19
CA GLU A 117 7.50 1.66 -0.56
C GLU A 117 8.49 2.25 0.45
N THR A 118 9.45 1.44 0.90
CA THR A 118 10.58 1.93 1.70
C THR A 118 11.57 2.69 0.83
N LEU A 119 12.25 3.68 1.41
CA LEU A 119 13.23 4.47 0.66
C LEU A 119 14.48 3.65 0.29
N PRO A 120 15.29 4.12 -0.66
CA PRO A 120 16.63 3.59 -0.87
C PRO A 120 17.52 3.80 0.37
N LYS A 121 18.48 2.90 0.58
CA LYS A 121 19.53 3.11 1.58
C LYS A 121 20.36 4.33 1.14
N ALA A 122 20.60 5.27 2.04
CA ALA A 122 21.56 6.34 1.78
C ALA A 122 22.93 5.71 1.50
N GLU A 123 23.57 6.10 0.40
CA GLU A 123 24.95 5.71 0.13
C GLU A 123 25.83 6.34 1.20
N GLU A 124 26.37 5.51 2.10
CA GLU A 124 27.47 5.95 2.95
C GLU A 124 28.65 6.22 2.03
N THR A 125 28.89 7.50 1.73
CA THR A 125 30.16 7.93 1.16
C THR A 125 31.23 7.56 2.18
N GLN A 126 31.90 6.43 1.98
CA GLN A 126 33.19 6.17 2.60
C GLN A 126 34.13 7.25 2.09
N ASN A 127 34.19 8.37 2.82
CA ASN A 127 35.33 9.27 2.75
C ASN A 127 36.54 8.43 3.15
N LYS A 128 37.24 7.88 2.16
CA LYS A 128 38.60 7.42 2.35
C LYS A 128 39.37 8.64 2.82
N GLU A 129 39.69 8.66 4.11
CA GLU A 129 40.72 9.55 4.62
C GLU A 129 42.02 9.14 3.91
N GLU A 130 42.34 9.89 2.86
CA GLU A 130 43.58 9.73 2.09
C GLU A 130 44.72 10.15 3.01
N ASN A 131 45.36 9.16 3.63
CA ASN A 131 46.59 9.34 4.39
C ASN A 131 47.68 9.86 3.43
N PRO A 132 48.19 11.09 3.61
CA PRO A 132 49.06 11.72 2.64
C PRO A 132 50.51 11.27 2.85
N ASN A 133 50.85 10.01 2.58
CA ASN A 133 52.22 9.52 2.75
C ASN A 133 52.66 8.39 1.79
N ASP A 134 52.09 8.28 0.59
CA ASP A 134 52.72 7.43 -0.43
C ASP A 134 52.69 8.05 -1.82
N ALA A 135 53.53 9.08 -1.97
CA ALA A 135 53.92 9.58 -3.27
C ALA A 135 54.93 8.61 -3.90
N SER A 136 54.45 7.64 -4.68
CA SER A 136 55.29 6.82 -5.55
C SER A 136 54.65 6.63 -6.93
N GLY A 137 55.01 7.57 -7.81
CA GLY A 137 55.31 7.36 -9.23
C GLY A 137 54.32 6.63 -10.12
N PHE A 138 53.55 7.38 -10.91
CA PHE A 138 53.22 6.99 -12.29
C PHE A 138 53.29 8.19 -13.23
N LYS A 139 54.31 8.20 -14.10
CA LYS A 139 54.38 9.08 -15.27
C LYS A 139 53.51 8.49 -16.38
N ASN A 140 52.47 9.19 -16.80
CA ASN A 140 51.84 8.95 -18.10
C ASN A 140 51.76 10.28 -18.87
N THR A 141 52.76 10.52 -19.71
CA THR A 141 52.74 11.62 -20.68
C THR A 141 51.83 11.24 -21.83
N LYS A 142 50.87 12.14 -22.11
CA LYS A 142 49.80 12.02 -23.09
C LYS A 142 50.30 11.74 -24.51
N GLU A 143 49.77 10.68 -25.08
CA GLU A 143 49.61 10.46 -26.51
C GLU A 143 48.72 11.57 -27.09
N LYS A 144 49.24 12.37 -28.03
CA LYS A 144 48.44 13.30 -28.84
C LYS A 144 48.48 12.83 -30.29
N ALA A 145 47.33 12.35 -30.72
CA ALA A 145 47.05 11.80 -32.04
C ALA A 145 47.47 12.73 -33.19
N ALA A 146 48.17 12.15 -34.17
CA ALA A 146 48.25 12.65 -35.53
C ALA A 146 47.22 11.89 -36.37
N LYS A 147 46.32 12.60 -37.05
CA LYS A 147 45.63 12.05 -38.22
C LYS A 147 45.45 13.14 -39.28
N THR A 148 46.12 12.90 -40.39
CA THR A 148 46.18 13.70 -41.62
C THR A 148 44.99 13.37 -42.53
N GLN A 149 44.40 14.46 -43.07
CA GLN A 149 43.73 14.71 -44.36
C GLN A 149 42.82 13.65 -45.01
N ASN A 150 41.63 14.11 -45.43
CA ASN A 150 41.29 14.40 -46.83
C ASN A 150 39.80 14.84 -46.90
N GLU A 151 39.50 15.96 -47.58
CA GLU A 151 38.49 16.02 -48.66
C GLU A 151 38.46 17.42 -49.34
N GLU A 152 38.50 17.36 -50.68
CA GLU A 152 38.28 18.32 -51.78
C GLU A 152 37.01 19.21 -51.60
N ARG A 153 36.76 20.39 -52.21
CA ARG A 153 37.00 20.90 -53.58
C ARG A 153 36.56 22.39 -53.71
N THR A 154 37.06 23.05 -54.77
CA THR A 154 36.39 24.01 -55.73
C THR A 154 36.82 25.49 -55.64
N PRO A 155 36.89 26.27 -56.74
CA PRO A 155 36.69 25.98 -58.18
C PRO A 155 37.95 25.95 -59.04
#